data_AF-A0A8J7G2J9-F1
#
_entry.id   AF-A0A8J7G2J9-F1
#
_cell.length_a   1.000
_cell.length_b   1.000
_cell.length_c   1.000
_cell.angle_alpha   90.00
_cell.angle_beta   90.00
_cell.angle_gamma   90.00
#
_symmetry.space_group_name_H-M   'P 1'
#
loop_
_entity.id
_entity.type
_entity.pdbx_description
1 polymer ?
#
loop_
_entity_poly.entity_id
_entity_poly.type
_entity_poly.pdbx_seq_one_letter_code
_entity_poly.pdbx_strand_id
1 'polypeptide(L)'
;MAKLPSGRNVAITPDLMFEHLETSNFMTWMSLQLEPMSPAQMAGYFDVIEFRTPLVDPPTTADEAGPRTYCGFGVAEVMTEKCSWSQEDKAAFMHWLSSKPTQDWILEQYGEFEKILAQGPGQVHHSVLNQLGASDPADLGRKMLDS
;
A
#
# COMPACT_ATOMS: atom_id res chain seq x y z
N MET A 1 12.56 8.04 -3.72
CA MET A 1 13.23 7.80 -2.43
C MET A 1 13.48 9.14 -1.75
N ALA A 2 13.32 9.22 -0.42
CA ALA A 2 13.69 10.38 0.39
C ALA A 2 15.08 10.18 1.00
N LYS A 3 15.91 11.23 0.96
CA LYS A 3 17.13 11.33 1.76
C LYS A 3 16.83 12.24 2.96
N LEU A 4 16.79 11.65 4.15
CA LEU A 4 16.48 12.36 5.39
C LEU A 4 17.69 13.14 5.92
N PRO A 5 17.49 14.21 6.71
CA PRO A 5 18.56 14.97 7.36
C PRO A 5 19.59 14.13 8.12
N SER A 6 19.17 13.03 8.76
CA SER A 6 20.09 12.09 9.41
C SER A 6 20.98 11.27 8.45
N GLY A 7 20.77 11.41 7.14
CA GLY A 7 21.48 10.64 6.10
C GLY A 7 20.79 9.34 5.70
N ARG A 8 19.65 9.00 6.32
CA ARG A 8 18.87 7.81 5.97
C ARG A 8 18.26 7.94 4.58
N ASN A 9 18.27 6.86 3.81
CA ASN A 9 17.59 6.77 2.53
C ASN A 9 16.35 5.89 2.71
N VAL A 10 15.16 6.45 2.53
CA VAL A 10 13.91 5.76 2.83
C VAL A 10 12.94 5.84 1.65
N ALA A 11 12.07 4.84 1.55
CA ALA A 11 10.95 4.84 0.62
C ALA A 11 9.73 4.20 1.27
N ILE A 12 8.63 4.15 0.51
CA ILE A 12 7.40 3.45 0.86
C ILE A 12 7.19 2.30 -0.13
N THR A 13 6.50 1.25 0.31
CA THR A 13 6.19 0.09 -0.52
C THR A 13 4.78 -0.44 -0.21
N PRO A 14 4.01 -0.88 -1.22
CA PRO A 14 2.70 -1.48 -1.02
C PRO A 14 2.78 -3.01 -0.85
N ASP A 15 3.98 -3.61 -0.91
CA ASP A 15 4.18 -5.05 -1.12
C ASP A 15 3.38 -5.92 -0.13
N LEU A 16 3.47 -5.64 1.18
CA LEU A 16 2.73 -6.42 2.19
C LEU A 16 1.23 -6.21 2.12
N MET A 17 0.78 -5.00 1.76
CA MET A 17 -0.64 -4.71 1.58
C MET A 17 -1.19 -5.47 0.37
N PHE A 18 -0.47 -5.49 -0.76
CA PHE A 18 -0.87 -6.22 -1.96
C PHE A 18 -0.86 -7.73 -1.72
N GLU A 19 0.18 -8.26 -1.07
CA GLU A 19 0.23 -9.68 -0.67
C GLU A 19 -0.96 -10.05 0.23
N HIS A 20 -1.33 -9.17 1.17
CA HIS A 20 -2.48 -9.39 2.03
C HIS A 20 -3.81 -9.36 1.26
N LEU A 21 -3.96 -8.48 0.28
CA LEU A 21 -5.15 -8.40 -0.56
C LEU A 21 -5.31 -9.63 -1.45
N GLU A 22 -4.22 -10.06 -2.10
CA GLU A 22 -4.18 -11.26 -2.94
C GLU A 22 -4.44 -12.55 -2.15
N THR A 23 -4.21 -12.54 -0.83
CA THR A 23 -4.49 -13.68 0.05
C THR A 23 -5.74 -13.49 0.91
N SER A 24 -6.44 -12.36 0.74
CA SER A 24 -7.59 -12.00 1.56
C SER A 24 -8.80 -12.90 1.32
N ASN A 25 -9.58 -13.12 2.39
CA ASN A 25 -10.82 -13.88 2.31
C ASN A 25 -11.97 -13.02 1.72
N PHE A 26 -13.07 -13.68 1.36
CA PHE A 26 -14.24 -13.02 0.77
C PHE A 26 -14.78 -11.83 1.59
N MET A 27 -14.81 -11.94 2.92
CA MET A 27 -15.35 -10.89 3.78
C MET A 27 -14.48 -9.64 3.74
N THR A 28 -13.15 -9.79 3.80
CA THR A 28 -12.20 -8.69 3.67
C THR A 28 -12.35 -7.99 2.32
N TRP A 29 -12.41 -8.77 1.23
CA TRP A 29 -12.64 -8.23 -0.11
C TRP A 29 -13.96 -7.46 -0.21
N MET A 30 -15.06 -8.02 0.31
CA MET A 30 -16.37 -7.39 0.27
C MET A 30 -16.41 -6.10 1.09
N SER A 31 -15.78 -6.07 2.27
CA SER A 31 -15.64 -4.84 3.06
C SER A 31 -14.95 -3.72 2.28
N LEU A 32 -13.90 -4.04 1.51
CA LEU A 32 -13.20 -3.05 0.69
C LEU A 32 -14.01 -2.57 -0.53
N GLN A 33 -14.98 -3.37 -1.01
CA GLN A 33 -15.92 -2.98 -2.06
C GLN A 33 -17.03 -2.06 -1.51
N LEU A 34 -17.52 -2.34 -0.31
CA LEU A 34 -18.59 -1.54 0.33
C LEU A 34 -18.06 -0.22 0.90
N GLU A 35 -16.83 -0.21 1.38
CA GLU A 35 -16.15 0.96 1.92
C GLU A 35 -14.86 1.24 1.11
N PRO A 36 -14.99 1.80 -0.11
CA PRO A 36 -13.85 2.06 -0.97
C PRO A 36 -12.89 3.03 -0.31
N MET A 37 -11.61 2.66 -0.35
CA MET A 37 -10.52 3.40 0.26
C MET A 37 -10.05 4.52 -0.68
N SER A 38 -9.86 5.73 -0.18
CA SER A 38 -9.19 6.79 -0.95
C SER A 38 -7.69 6.51 -1.13
N PRO A 39 -7.02 7.10 -2.15
CA PRO A 39 -5.56 6.96 -2.31
C PRO A 39 -4.77 7.35 -1.05
N ALA A 40 -5.23 8.38 -0.33
CA ALA A 40 -4.60 8.83 0.92
C ALA A 40 -4.74 7.82 2.05
N GLN A 41 -5.90 7.17 2.17
CA GLN A 41 -6.11 6.10 3.15
C GLN A 41 -5.25 4.88 2.81
N MET A 42 -5.18 4.50 1.52
CA MET A 42 -4.34 3.39 1.04
C MET A 42 -2.86 3.65 1.35
N ALA A 43 -2.36 4.85 1.04
CA ALA A 43 -0.98 5.23 1.34
C ALA A 43 -0.64 5.11 2.83
N GLY A 44 -1.61 5.27 3.73
CA GLY A 44 -1.44 5.07 5.17
C GLY A 44 -1.03 3.64 5.56
N TYR A 45 -1.38 2.64 4.75
CA TYR A 45 -1.03 1.23 4.93
C TYR A 45 0.31 0.83 4.32
N PHE A 46 0.97 1.72 3.57
CA PHE A 46 2.26 1.39 2.98
C PHE A 46 3.34 1.28 4.05
N ASP A 47 4.21 0.30 3.90
CA ASP A 47 5.36 0.12 4.79
C ASP A 47 6.47 1.09 4.44
N VAL A 48 7.20 1.52 5.47
CA VAL A 48 8.42 2.30 5.29
C VAL A 48 9.62 1.36 5.23
N ILE A 49 10.44 1.54 4.20
CA ILE A 49 11.69 0.79 4.00
C ILE A 49 12.89 1.72 4.00
N GLU A 50 14.01 1.20 4.51
CA GLU A 50 15.31 1.89 4.57
C GLU A 50 16.35 1.18 3.70
N PHE A 51 17.13 1.98 2.98
CA PHE A 51 18.28 1.59 2.17
C PHE A 51 19.57 2.06 2.86
N ARG A 52 20.19 1.19 3.65
CA ARG A 52 21.36 1.54 4.48
C ARG A 52 22.62 1.86 3.68
N THR A 53 22.73 1.37 2.44
CA THR A 53 23.89 1.61 1.57
C THR A 53 23.42 1.65 0.12
N PRO A 54 22.98 2.82 -0.38
CA PRO A 54 22.68 2.96 -1.80
C PRO A 54 23.95 2.68 -2.61
N LEU A 55 23.81 1.90 -3.68
CA LEU A 55 24.94 1.60 -4.58
C LEU A 55 25.24 2.82 -5.47
N VAL A 56 24.24 3.66 -5.74
CA VAL A 56 24.32 4.92 -6.50
C VAL A 56 23.44 6.00 -5.83
N ASP A 57 23.88 7.27 -5.82
CA ASP A 57 23.12 8.42 -5.26
C ASP A 57 23.00 9.56 -6.29
N PRO A 58 21.80 9.87 -6.84
CA PRO A 58 20.52 9.24 -6.54
C PRO A 58 20.32 7.92 -7.33
N PRO A 59 19.68 6.89 -6.73
CA PRO A 59 19.32 5.68 -7.46
C PRO A 59 18.12 5.95 -8.39
N THR A 60 18.19 5.44 -9.60
CA THR A 60 17.10 5.48 -10.59
C THR A 60 16.37 4.14 -10.72
N THR A 61 16.96 3.07 -10.21
CA THR A 61 16.37 1.72 -10.17
C THR A 61 16.40 1.12 -8.76
N ALA A 62 15.62 0.06 -8.54
CA ALA A 62 15.62 -0.67 -7.27
C ALA A 62 16.98 -1.35 -6.98
N ASP A 63 17.64 -1.86 -8.02
CA ASP A 63 18.96 -2.49 -7.90
C ASP A 63 20.03 -1.46 -7.47
N GLU A 64 19.98 -0.25 -8.02
CA GLU A 64 20.87 0.86 -7.65
C GLU A 64 20.66 1.37 -6.21
N ALA A 65 19.46 1.20 -5.67
CA ALA A 65 19.13 1.59 -4.31
C ALA A 65 19.74 0.65 -3.25
N GLY A 66 20.19 -0.55 -3.66
CA GLY A 66 20.80 -1.53 -2.78
C GLY A 66 19.78 -2.28 -1.90
N PRO A 67 20.25 -3.06 -0.91
CA PRO A 67 19.38 -3.89 -0.08
C PRO A 67 18.43 -3.02 0.77
N ARG A 68 17.14 -3.35 0.72
CA ARG A 68 16.09 -2.73 1.54
C ARG A 68 15.86 -3.49 2.84
N THR A 69 15.58 -2.77 3.91
CA THR A 69 15.15 -3.32 5.20
C THR A 69 13.87 -2.64 5.65
N TYR A 70 12.93 -3.41 6.19
CA TYR A 70 11.71 -2.85 6.79
C TYR A 70 12.05 -2.03 8.03
N CYS A 71 11.48 -0.83 8.13
CA CYS A 71 11.61 0.00 9.32
C CYS A 71 10.76 -0.51 10.49
N GLY A 72 9.84 -1.46 10.23
CA GLY A 72 8.95 -2.05 11.23
C GLY A 72 7.72 -1.19 11.56
N PHE A 73 7.40 -0.22 10.70
CA PHE A 73 6.23 0.63 10.81
C PHE A 73 5.76 1.12 9.42
N GLY A 74 4.47 1.46 9.34
CA GLY A 74 3.83 2.02 8.15
C GLY A 74 3.80 3.55 8.11
N VAL A 75 3.36 4.11 6.99
CA VAL A 75 3.25 5.57 6.77
C VAL A 75 2.40 6.25 7.84
N ALA A 76 1.25 5.66 8.20
CA ALA A 76 0.37 6.22 9.24
C ALA A 76 1.05 6.29 10.63
N GLU A 77 2.11 5.53 10.84
CA GLU A 77 2.79 5.39 12.13
C GLU A 77 4.01 6.31 12.27
N VAL A 78 4.44 6.98 11.19
CA VAL A 78 5.61 7.87 11.17
C VAL A 78 5.52 8.99 12.21
N MET A 79 4.33 9.57 12.37
CA MET A 79 4.09 10.67 13.31
C MET A 79 3.79 10.20 14.74
N THR A 80 3.79 8.89 14.97
CA THR A 80 3.53 8.29 16.29
C THR A 80 4.83 7.98 17.04
N GLU A 81 4.67 7.43 18.25
CA GLU A 81 5.77 6.96 19.10
C GLU A 81 6.47 5.70 18.56
N LYS A 82 5.87 4.96 17.62
CA LYS A 82 6.50 3.80 16.97
C LYS A 82 7.73 4.20 16.14
N CYS A 83 7.71 5.39 15.55
CA CYS A 83 8.82 5.90 14.77
C CYS A 83 9.79 6.69 15.67
N SER A 84 10.98 6.14 15.88
CA SER A 84 12.02 6.74 16.73
C SER A 84 12.85 7.83 16.03
N TRP A 85 12.46 8.24 14.82
CA TRP A 85 13.17 9.27 14.07
C TRP A 85 13.06 10.64 14.76
N SER A 86 14.01 11.52 14.45
CA SER A 86 13.94 12.92 14.90
C SER A 86 12.72 13.61 14.28
N GLN A 87 12.25 14.70 14.90
CA GLN A 87 11.15 15.48 14.33
C GLN A 87 11.51 16.08 12.96
N GLU A 88 12.79 16.42 12.75
CA GLU A 88 13.29 16.92 11.48
C GLU A 88 13.19 15.86 10.37
N ASP A 89 13.60 14.62 10.68
CA ASP A 89 13.47 13.49 9.76
C ASP A 89 12.00 13.17 9.45
N LYS A 90 11.12 13.19 10.46
CA LYS A 90 9.67 13.01 10.27
C LYS A 90 9.11 14.08 9.34
N ALA A 91 9.44 15.34 9.57
CA ALA A 91 8.97 16.45 8.73
C ALA A 91 9.50 16.33 7.29
N ALA A 92 10.78 16.00 7.10
CA ALA A 92 11.38 15.80 5.78
C ALA A 92 10.72 14.63 5.03
N PHE A 93 10.43 13.52 5.72
CA PHE A 93 9.71 12.40 5.16
C PHE A 93 8.29 12.80 4.72
N MET A 94 7.52 13.48 5.59
CA MET A 94 6.15 13.91 5.26
C MET A 94 6.12 14.93 4.11
N HIS A 95 7.13 15.80 4.03
CA HIS A 95 7.30 16.72 2.90
C HIS A 95 7.56 15.96 1.59
N TRP A 96 8.46 14.98 1.60
CA TRP A 96 8.71 14.12 0.44
C TRP A 96 7.47 13.29 0.07
N LEU A 97 6.74 12.76 1.05
CA LEU A 97 5.52 12.00 0.83
C LEU A 97 4.45 12.86 0.13
N SER A 98 4.36 14.14 0.50
CA SER A 98 3.44 15.11 -0.09
C SER A 98 3.92 15.70 -1.43
N SER A 99 5.12 15.32 -1.89
CA SER A 99 5.65 15.82 -3.16
C SER A 99 4.88 15.25 -4.35
N LYS A 100 4.75 16.05 -5.42
CA LYS A 100 4.03 15.62 -6.63
C LYS A 100 4.51 14.27 -7.20
N PRO A 101 5.82 13.99 -7.34
CA PRO A 101 6.27 12.70 -7.85
C PRO A 101 5.82 11.52 -6.99
N THR A 102 5.88 11.66 -5.66
CA THR A 102 5.43 10.60 -4.75
C THR A 102 3.91 10.44 -4.78
N GLN A 103 3.16 11.53 -4.87
CA GLN A 103 1.70 11.49 -4.98
C GLN A 103 1.23 10.88 -6.32
N ASP A 104 1.89 11.21 -7.43
CA ASP A 104 1.60 10.62 -8.74
C ASP A 104 1.86 9.10 -8.69
N TRP A 105 2.96 8.66 -8.07
CA TRP A 105 3.25 7.24 -7.87
C TRP A 105 2.22 6.54 -6.94
N ILE A 106 1.76 7.19 -5.87
CA ILE A 106 0.69 6.66 -5.00
C ILE A 106 -0.60 6.45 -5.80
N LEU A 107 -0.94 7.37 -6.71
CA LEU A 107 -2.10 7.23 -7.59
C LEU A 107 -1.94 6.07 -8.57
N GLU A 108 -0.74 5.84 -9.10
CA GLU A 108 -0.45 4.66 -9.93
C GLU A 108 -0.66 3.36 -9.12
N GLN A 109 -0.14 3.29 -7.89
CA GLN A 109 -0.34 2.13 -7.03
C GLN A 109 -1.81 1.93 -6.66
N TYR A 110 -2.57 3.01 -6.49
CA TYR A 110 -4.00 2.95 -6.25
C TYR A 110 -4.76 2.34 -7.45
N GLY A 111 -4.33 2.65 -8.68
CA GLY A 111 -4.87 1.99 -9.87
C GLY A 111 -4.58 0.47 -9.90
N GLU A 112 -3.41 0.04 -9.43
CA GLU A 112 -3.11 -1.40 -9.29
C GLU A 112 -3.94 -2.06 -8.18
N PHE A 113 -4.13 -1.38 -7.05
CA PHE A 113 -5.03 -1.80 -5.97
C PHE A 113 -6.46 -2.04 -6.48
N GLU A 114 -7.02 -1.10 -7.25
CA GLU A 114 -8.36 -1.25 -7.84
C GLU A 114 -8.43 -2.43 -8.81
N LYS A 115 -7.37 -2.70 -9.58
CA LYS A 115 -7.30 -3.89 -10.46
C LYS A 115 -7.29 -5.19 -9.66
N ILE A 116 -6.54 -5.27 -8.57
CA ILE A 116 -6.51 -6.46 -7.70
C ILE A 116 -7.88 -6.67 -7.08
N LEU A 117 -8.51 -5.61 -6.56
CA LEU A 117 -9.88 -5.69 -6.04
C LEU A 117 -10.90 -6.13 -7.09
N ALA A 118 -10.78 -5.67 -8.34
CA ALA A 118 -11.68 -6.05 -9.41
C ALA A 118 -11.58 -7.53 -9.81
N GLN A 119 -10.45 -8.19 -9.56
CA GLN A 119 -10.27 -9.63 -9.82
C GLN A 119 -11.07 -10.53 -8.86
N GLY A 120 -11.53 -9.98 -7.73
CA GLY A 120 -12.23 -10.72 -6.69
C GLY A 120 -11.30 -11.21 -5.58
N PRO A 121 -11.83 -11.83 -4.51
CA PRO A 121 -11.01 -12.35 -3.42
C PRO A 121 -10.08 -13.45 -3.93
N GLY A 122 -8.84 -13.45 -3.44
CA GLY A 122 -7.85 -14.45 -3.84
C GLY A 122 -8.20 -15.88 -3.44
N GLN A 123 -9.04 -16.06 -2.41
CA GLN A 123 -9.63 -17.33 -2.03
C GLN A 123 -11.16 -17.30 -2.14
N VAL A 124 -11.69 -17.20 -3.36
CA VAL A 124 -13.10 -17.54 -3.57
C VAL A 124 -13.23 -19.03 -3.71
N HIS A 125 -13.64 -19.69 -2.64
CA HIS A 125 -14.24 -21.01 -2.77
C HIS A 125 -15.49 -20.87 -3.65
N HIS A 126 -15.47 -21.41 -4.87
CA HIS A 126 -16.58 -21.44 -5.84
C HIS A 126 -17.95 -21.83 -5.21
N SER A 127 -17.95 -22.48 -4.05
CA SER A 127 -19.15 -22.84 -3.29
C SER A 127 -19.96 -21.64 -2.77
N VAL A 128 -19.31 -20.51 -2.43
CA VAL A 128 -20.01 -19.34 -1.84
C VAL A 128 -20.74 -18.53 -2.92
N LEU A 129 -20.12 -18.31 -4.08
CA LEU A 129 -20.75 -17.58 -5.20
C LEU A 129 -22.01 -18.30 -5.72
N ASN A 130 -21.94 -19.62 -5.86
CA ASN A 130 -23.07 -20.43 -6.31
C ASN A 130 -24.23 -20.43 -5.30
N GLN A 131 -23.96 -20.40 -3.99
CA GLN A 131 -25.01 -20.31 -2.97
C GLN A 131 -25.73 -18.95 -2.98
N LEU A 132 -25.02 -17.89 -3.37
CA LEU A 132 -25.54 -16.53 -3.42
C LEU A 132 -26.03 -16.12 -4.81
N GLY A 133 -26.07 -17.05 -5.77
CA GLY A 133 -26.56 -16.83 -7.12
C GLY A 133 -25.74 -15.82 -7.92
N ALA A 134 -24.45 -15.66 -7.61
CA ALA A 134 -23.55 -14.74 -8.28
C ALA A 134 -22.63 -15.48 -9.27
N SER A 135 -22.42 -14.90 -10.44
CA SER A 135 -21.55 -15.49 -11.48
C SER A 135 -20.06 -15.37 -11.16
N ASP A 136 -19.71 -14.31 -10.43
CA ASP A 136 -18.36 -13.95 -10.02
C ASP A 136 -18.43 -13.06 -8.76
N PRO A 137 -17.31 -12.82 -8.07
CA PRO A 137 -17.31 -11.99 -6.86
C PRO A 137 -17.82 -10.58 -7.13
N ALA A 138 -17.47 -9.97 -8.27
CA ALA A 138 -17.90 -8.62 -8.61
C ALA A 138 -19.42 -8.53 -8.89
N ASP A 139 -20.04 -9.57 -9.43
CA ASP A 139 -21.49 -9.72 -9.58
C ASP A 139 -22.19 -9.82 -8.21
N LEU A 140 -21.58 -10.54 -7.26
CA LEU A 140 -22.08 -10.61 -5.90
C LEU A 140 -22.06 -9.24 -5.21
N GLY A 141 -20.94 -8.51 -5.33
CA GLY A 141 -20.82 -7.15 -4.79
C GLY A 141 -21.88 -6.20 -5.35
N ARG A 142 -22.14 -6.25 -6.66
CA ARG A 142 -23.19 -5.46 -7.32
C ARG A 142 -24.59 -5.79 -6.79
N LYS A 143 -24.94 -7.08 -6.69
CA LYS A 143 -26.25 -7.53 -6.19
C LYS A 143 -26.55 -7.08 -4.76
N MET A 144 -25.53 -7.05 -3.89
CA MET A 144 -25.70 -6.61 -2.50
C MET A 144 -25.87 -5.09 -2.36
N LEU A 145 -25.31 -4.29 -3.27
CA LEU A 145 -25.46 -2.83 -3.28
C LEU A 145 -26.83 -2.37 -3.82
N ASP A 146 -27.46 -3.19 -4.68
CA ASP A 146 -28.77 -2.92 -5.29
C ASP A 146 -29.97 -3.42 -4.45
N SER A 147 -29.71 -4.03 -3.28
CA SER A 147 -30.72 -4.60 -2.35
C SER A 147 -31.03 -3.67 -1.18
#